data_AF-A0A2T1G9I7-F1
#
_entry.id   AF-A0A2T1G9I7-F1
#
_cell.length_a   1.000
_cell.length_b   1.000
_cell.length_c   1.000
_cell.angle_alpha   90.00
_cell.angle_beta   90.00
_cell.angle_gamma   90.00
#
_symmetry.space_group_name_H-M   'P 1'
#
loop_
_entity.id
_entity.type
_entity.pdbx_description
1 polymer ?
#
loop_
_entity_poly.entity_id
_entity_poly.type
_entity_poly.pdbx_seq_one_letter_code
_entity_poly.pdbx_strand_id
1 'polypeptide(L)'
;MVLTVEKVLEREKSLSGFTPFVEIAVELKKMPFIHQIAFFCSCYERILPTYSLVDGHYGWEELSVFQSVLNDLWQLLCELEINEETISALIDRSIEISIEDEDEIEDYWESRNGNLYGNIAETILSFIDVLLKYIQIKDIDSYLNIFVKIIFVIYEYLGMYLENTDPEQFLEKTRYEIDLIILNHVLIQKELQKELADLEFLKSVTEINPIIISTFRASSCTDSVGILGSLEEVRANLE
;
A
#
# COMPACT_ATOMS: atom_id res chain seq x y z
N MET A 1 -17.35 -12.34 -10.44
CA MET A 1 -18.03 -11.10 -10.87
C MET A 1 -17.14 -10.43 -11.92
N VAL A 2 -17.69 -10.02 -13.07
CA VAL A 2 -16.91 -9.23 -14.06
C VAL A 2 -16.83 -7.80 -13.54
N LEU A 3 -15.63 -7.40 -13.12
CA LEU A 3 -15.30 -6.05 -12.67
C LEU A 3 -15.11 -5.15 -13.90
N THR A 4 -15.69 -3.95 -13.89
CA THR A 4 -15.48 -2.91 -14.91
C THR A 4 -15.09 -1.61 -14.22
N VAL A 5 -14.49 -0.68 -14.96
CA VAL A 5 -14.08 0.63 -14.40
C VAL A 5 -15.27 1.34 -13.77
N GLU A 6 -16.42 1.37 -14.44
CA GLU A 6 -17.63 2.03 -13.93
C GLU A 6 -18.09 1.40 -12.63
N LYS A 7 -18.12 0.07 -12.53
CA LYS A 7 -18.54 -0.64 -11.32
C LYS A 7 -17.60 -0.42 -10.16
N VAL A 8 -16.30 -0.27 -10.41
CA VAL A 8 -15.33 0.07 -9.36
C VAL A 8 -15.58 1.48 -8.88
N LEU A 9 -15.71 2.45 -9.78
CA LEU A 9 -15.94 3.85 -9.41
C LEU A 9 -17.29 4.08 -8.71
N GLU A 10 -18.33 3.32 -9.07
CA GLU A 10 -19.62 3.34 -8.37
C GLU A 10 -19.52 2.78 -6.95
N ARG A 11 -18.73 1.73 -6.76
CA ARG A 11 -18.58 1.02 -5.49
C ARG A 11 -17.61 1.73 -4.55
N GLU A 12 -16.48 2.19 -5.07
CA GLU A 12 -15.38 2.76 -4.32
C GLU A 12 -15.05 4.17 -4.83
N LYS A 13 -15.78 5.15 -4.28
CA LYS A 13 -15.66 6.55 -4.70
C LYS A 13 -14.31 7.16 -4.37
N SER A 14 -13.56 6.61 -3.41
CA SER A 14 -12.22 7.10 -3.07
C SER A 14 -11.22 6.92 -4.23
N LEU A 15 -11.49 6.00 -5.16
CA LEU A 15 -10.71 5.81 -6.39
C LEU A 15 -11.14 6.76 -7.51
N SER A 16 -12.17 7.59 -7.30
CA SER A 16 -12.56 8.63 -8.26
C SER A 16 -11.42 9.64 -8.41
N GLY A 17 -10.97 9.85 -9.65
CA GLY A 17 -9.78 10.65 -9.95
C GLY A 17 -8.51 9.82 -10.16
N PHE A 18 -8.52 8.54 -9.79
CA PHE A 18 -7.40 7.61 -9.95
C PHE A 18 -7.69 6.51 -10.98
N THR A 19 -8.34 6.87 -12.10
CA THR A 19 -8.76 5.92 -13.15
C THR A 19 -7.65 4.97 -13.62
N PRO A 20 -6.38 5.38 -13.78
CA PRO A 20 -5.32 4.45 -14.16
C PRO A 20 -5.13 3.27 -13.18
N PHE A 21 -5.25 3.53 -11.87
CA PHE A 21 -5.19 2.48 -10.84
C PHE A 21 -6.44 1.59 -10.89
N VAL A 22 -7.61 2.15 -11.21
CA VAL A 22 -8.84 1.38 -11.42
C VAL A 22 -8.70 0.44 -12.62
N GLU A 23 -8.07 0.87 -13.70
CA GLU A 23 -7.79 0.02 -14.87
C GLU A 23 -6.87 -1.15 -14.50
N ILE A 24 -5.81 -0.89 -13.72
CA ILE A 24 -4.95 -1.94 -13.15
C ILE A 24 -5.77 -2.91 -12.31
N ALA A 25 -6.61 -2.41 -11.41
CA ALA A 25 -7.47 -3.25 -10.58
C ALA A 25 -8.43 -4.12 -11.40
N VAL A 26 -8.97 -3.62 -12.51
CA VAL A 26 -9.82 -4.41 -13.41
C VAL A 26 -9.03 -5.49 -14.15
N GLU A 27 -7.86 -5.16 -14.66
CA GLU A 27 -7.00 -6.11 -15.38
C GLU A 27 -6.44 -7.19 -14.47
N LEU A 28 -5.91 -6.81 -13.30
CA LEU A 28 -5.37 -7.73 -12.31
C LEU A 28 -6.43 -8.73 -11.85
N LYS A 29 -7.69 -8.32 -11.71
CA LYS A 29 -8.77 -9.22 -11.27
C LYS A 29 -9.05 -10.38 -12.23
N LYS A 30 -8.63 -10.25 -13.50
CA LYS A 30 -8.76 -11.30 -14.53
C LYS A 30 -7.66 -12.36 -14.43
N MET A 31 -6.59 -12.07 -13.71
CA MET A 31 -5.41 -12.93 -13.60
C MET A 31 -5.64 -14.08 -12.60
N PRO A 32 -4.84 -15.15 -12.63
CA PRO A 32 -4.89 -16.18 -11.61
C PRO A 32 -4.65 -15.58 -10.21
N PHE A 33 -5.31 -16.15 -9.20
CA PHE A 33 -5.31 -15.62 -7.84
C PHE A 33 -3.88 -15.45 -7.27
N ILE A 34 -2.99 -16.38 -7.57
CA ILE A 34 -1.59 -16.35 -7.14
C ILE A 34 -0.83 -15.14 -7.70
N HIS A 35 -1.11 -14.74 -8.95
CA HIS A 35 -0.56 -13.51 -9.56
C HIS A 35 -1.10 -12.26 -8.88
N GLN A 36 -2.38 -12.27 -8.48
CA GLN A 36 -2.98 -11.14 -7.76
C GLN A 36 -2.29 -10.92 -6.41
N ILE A 37 -2.01 -11.99 -5.67
CA ILE A 37 -1.32 -11.91 -4.38
C ILE A 37 0.13 -11.47 -4.57
N ALA A 38 0.84 -12.03 -5.56
CA ALA A 38 2.21 -11.61 -5.88
C ALA A 38 2.27 -10.10 -6.20
N PHE A 39 1.31 -9.59 -6.99
CA PHE A 39 1.18 -8.16 -7.27
C PHE A 39 1.04 -7.33 -6.00
N PHE A 40 0.14 -7.72 -5.09
CA PHE A 40 -0.06 -6.98 -3.84
C PHE A 40 1.14 -7.07 -2.90
N CYS A 41 1.83 -8.21 -2.83
CA CYS A 41 3.08 -8.33 -2.08
C CYS A 41 4.16 -7.40 -2.66
N SER A 42 4.23 -7.28 -3.99
CA SER A 42 5.13 -6.35 -4.67
C SER A 42 4.86 -4.89 -4.29
N CYS A 43 3.58 -4.49 -4.20
CA CYS A 43 3.19 -3.15 -3.75
C CYS A 43 3.55 -2.94 -2.27
N TYR A 44 3.29 -3.93 -1.43
CA TYR A 44 3.61 -3.85 -0.01
C TYR A 44 5.11 -3.74 0.25
N GLU A 45 5.96 -4.43 -0.52
CA GLU A 45 7.43 -4.27 -0.42
C GLU A 45 7.90 -2.83 -0.68
N ARG A 46 7.19 -2.06 -1.52
CA ARG A 46 7.53 -0.65 -1.77
C ARG A 46 6.96 0.28 -0.72
N ILE A 47 5.82 -0.07 -0.14
CA ILE A 47 5.16 0.71 0.90
C ILE A 47 5.88 0.57 2.24
N LEU A 48 6.26 -0.67 2.59
CA LEU A 48 6.76 -1.05 3.90
C LEU A 48 7.95 -0.21 4.42
N PRO A 49 8.96 0.18 3.59
CA PRO A 49 10.04 1.07 4.04
C PRO A 49 9.54 2.38 4.65
N THR A 50 8.37 2.88 4.23
CA THR A 50 7.75 4.10 4.75
C THR A 50 7.37 3.99 6.23
N TYR A 51 7.15 2.78 6.74
CA TYR A 51 6.85 2.55 8.15
C TYR A 51 8.03 2.94 9.07
N SER A 52 9.26 2.98 8.56
CA SER A 52 10.42 3.46 9.33
C SER A 52 10.39 4.96 9.69
N LEU A 53 9.35 5.69 9.24
CA LEU A 53 9.04 7.03 9.78
C LEU A 53 8.55 6.96 11.23
N VAL A 54 7.94 5.84 11.65
CA VAL A 54 7.42 5.62 13.01
C VAL A 54 8.07 4.45 13.75
N ASP A 55 8.93 3.66 13.08
CA ASP A 55 9.62 2.52 13.68
C ASP A 55 10.40 2.90 14.95
N GLY A 56 10.17 2.16 16.04
CA GLY A 56 10.78 2.41 17.35
C GLY A 56 10.17 3.56 18.15
N HIS A 57 9.11 4.22 17.66
CA HIS A 57 8.31 5.12 18.49
C HIS A 57 7.39 4.33 19.42
N TYR A 58 7.12 4.88 20.61
CA TYR A 58 6.24 4.24 21.59
C TYR A 58 4.85 3.95 20.99
N GLY A 59 4.34 2.74 21.23
CA GLY A 59 3.07 2.26 20.67
C GLY A 59 3.16 1.63 19.28
N TRP A 60 4.31 1.67 18.62
CA TRP A 60 4.50 1.05 17.31
C TRP A 60 5.40 -0.17 17.36
N GLU A 61 4.99 -1.22 16.65
CA GLU A 61 5.77 -2.44 16.51
C GLU A 61 7.03 -2.23 15.67
N GLU A 62 7.99 -3.12 15.83
CA GLU A 62 9.20 -3.11 15.00
C GLU A 62 8.86 -3.44 13.53
N LEU A 63 9.49 -2.71 12.61
CA LEU A 63 9.43 -2.98 11.16
C LEU A 63 9.67 -4.48 10.82
N SER A 64 10.49 -5.14 11.63
CA SER A 64 10.89 -6.55 11.51
C SER A 64 9.69 -7.50 11.51
N VAL A 65 8.61 -7.18 12.24
CA VAL A 65 7.41 -8.02 12.36
C VAL A 65 6.64 -8.04 11.03
N PHE A 66 6.41 -6.88 10.42
CA PHE A 66 5.75 -6.77 9.11
C PHE A 66 6.56 -7.40 7.99
N GLN A 67 7.88 -7.20 8.02
CA GLN A 67 8.77 -7.83 7.06
C GLN A 67 8.70 -9.35 7.15
N SER A 68 8.54 -9.90 8.36
CA SER A 68 8.33 -11.33 8.60
C SER A 68 7.02 -11.84 8.00
N VAL A 69 5.90 -11.12 8.18
CA VAL A 69 4.61 -11.46 7.55
C VAL A 69 4.71 -11.45 6.02
N LEU A 70 5.37 -10.45 5.46
CA LEU A 70 5.60 -10.36 4.03
C LEU A 70 6.52 -11.46 3.51
N ASN A 71 7.56 -11.83 4.26
CA ASN A 71 8.44 -12.96 3.95
C ASN A 71 7.65 -14.27 3.87
N ASP A 72 6.77 -14.52 4.85
CA ASP A 72 5.93 -15.71 4.89
C ASP A 72 4.96 -15.75 3.70
N LEU A 73 4.38 -14.61 3.32
CA LEU A 73 3.56 -14.51 2.10
C LEU A 73 4.36 -14.86 0.83
N TRP A 74 5.58 -14.35 0.69
CA TRP A 74 6.44 -14.72 -0.43
C TRP A 74 6.82 -16.20 -0.44
N GLN A 75 7.00 -16.80 0.74
CA GLN A 75 7.27 -18.23 0.86
C GLN A 75 6.06 -19.06 0.42
N LEU A 76 4.84 -18.70 0.85
CA LEU A 76 3.61 -19.34 0.40
C LEU A 76 3.43 -19.28 -1.12
N LEU A 77 3.79 -18.13 -1.73
CA LEU A 77 3.80 -17.98 -3.18
C LEU A 77 4.82 -18.90 -3.88
N CYS A 78 5.97 -19.17 -3.25
CA CYS A 78 6.96 -20.12 -3.77
C CYS A 78 6.51 -21.57 -3.67
N GLU A 79 5.85 -21.93 -2.57
CA GLU A 79 5.33 -23.28 -2.32
C GLU A 79 4.08 -23.59 -3.15
N LEU A 80 3.47 -22.55 -3.76
CA LEU A 80 2.23 -22.62 -4.54
C LEU A 80 1.03 -23.20 -3.76
N GLU A 81 1.15 -23.27 -2.44
CA GLU A 81 0.12 -23.76 -1.53
C GLU A 81 -0.22 -22.68 -0.50
N ILE A 82 -1.32 -21.97 -0.75
CA ILE A 82 -1.92 -21.08 0.23
C ILE A 82 -2.83 -21.93 1.11
N ASN A 83 -2.33 -22.35 2.27
CA ASN A 83 -3.09 -23.11 3.24
C ASN A 83 -3.83 -22.18 4.22
N GLU A 84 -5.04 -22.55 4.62
CA GLU A 84 -5.92 -21.71 5.45
C GLU A 84 -5.39 -21.52 6.88
N GLU A 85 -4.71 -22.53 7.44
CA GLU A 85 -4.15 -22.50 8.79
C GLU A 85 -3.02 -21.48 8.91
N THR A 86 -2.10 -21.43 7.94
CA THR A 86 -1.02 -20.46 7.86
C THR A 86 -1.57 -19.07 7.62
N ILE A 87 -2.56 -18.88 6.75
CA ILE A 87 -3.19 -17.55 6.59
C ILE A 87 -3.87 -17.10 7.89
N SER A 88 -4.54 -18.00 8.61
CA SER A 88 -5.14 -17.67 9.90
C SER A 88 -4.07 -17.30 10.93
N ALA A 89 -2.96 -18.05 10.99
CA ALA A 89 -1.84 -17.71 11.88
C ALA A 89 -1.17 -16.38 11.52
N LEU A 90 -1.09 -16.03 10.23
CA LEU A 90 -0.58 -14.73 9.79
C LEU A 90 -1.53 -13.59 10.18
N ILE A 91 -2.85 -13.81 10.13
CA ILE A 91 -3.86 -12.85 10.60
C ILE A 91 -3.76 -12.67 12.11
N ASP A 92 -3.68 -13.75 12.88
CA ASP A 92 -3.56 -13.66 14.34
C ASP A 92 -2.30 -12.87 14.71
N ARG A 93 -1.17 -13.17 14.05
CA ARG A 93 0.08 -12.43 14.24
C ARG A 93 -0.02 -10.96 13.80
N SER A 94 -0.83 -10.63 12.79
CA SER A 94 -1.02 -9.22 12.38
C SER A 94 -1.94 -8.44 13.31
N ILE A 95 -2.89 -9.10 13.96
CA ILE A 95 -3.77 -8.51 14.98
C ILE A 95 -3.01 -8.23 16.29
N GLU A 96 -2.09 -9.11 16.67
CA GLU A 96 -1.23 -8.92 17.86
C GLU A 96 -0.34 -7.68 17.77
N ILE A 97 -0.18 -7.08 16.59
CA ILE A 97 0.57 -5.85 16.32
C ILE A 97 -0.27 -4.58 16.67
N SER A 98 -1.40 -4.73 17.36
CA SER A 98 -2.24 -3.58 17.72
C SER A 98 -1.54 -2.65 18.72
N ILE A 99 -1.59 -1.35 18.45
CA ILE A 99 -1.09 -0.25 19.29
C ILE A 99 -1.72 -0.35 20.70
N GLU A 100 -0.91 -0.68 21.72
CA GLU A 100 -1.43 -1.08 23.05
C GLU A 100 -1.90 0.08 23.96
N ASP A 101 -1.64 1.37 23.68
CA ASP A 101 -2.09 2.46 24.56
C ASP A 101 -2.37 3.77 23.81
N GLU A 102 -3.65 4.09 23.57
CA GLU A 102 -4.11 5.36 22.97
C GLU A 102 -3.79 6.59 23.85
N ASP A 103 -3.67 6.41 25.17
CA ASP A 103 -3.59 7.51 26.15
C ASP A 103 -2.20 8.16 26.29
N GLU A 104 -1.09 7.46 25.97
CA GLU A 104 0.28 8.02 25.97
C GLU A 104 0.75 8.50 24.57
N ILE A 105 -0.08 8.25 23.57
CA ILE A 105 0.11 8.63 22.18
C ILE A 105 -0.34 10.08 21.95
N GLU A 106 -1.31 10.59 22.71
CA GLU A 106 -1.96 11.89 22.47
C GLU A 106 -0.99 13.07 22.19
N ASP A 107 0.07 13.26 22.99
CA ASP A 107 0.97 14.44 22.89
C ASP A 107 1.82 14.51 21.60
N TYR A 108 2.27 13.38 21.04
CA TYR A 108 3.04 13.38 19.77
C TYR A 108 2.10 13.63 18.57
N TRP A 109 0.84 13.25 18.71
CA TRP A 109 -0.17 13.20 17.65
C TRP A 109 -1.02 14.46 17.55
N GLU A 110 -1.02 15.27 18.61
CA GLU A 110 -1.47 16.67 18.54
C GLU A 110 -0.59 17.51 17.61
N SER A 111 0.65 17.08 17.34
CA SER A 111 1.46 17.70 16.30
C SER A 111 0.95 17.28 14.91
N ARG A 112 0.85 18.25 14.00
CA ARG A 112 0.39 18.02 12.62
C ARG A 112 1.20 16.93 11.91
N ASN A 113 2.50 16.86 12.18
CA ASN A 113 3.39 15.85 11.59
C ASN A 113 3.21 14.47 12.23
N GLY A 114 2.97 14.40 13.55
CA GLY A 114 2.65 13.15 14.23
C GLY A 114 1.38 12.50 13.70
N ASN A 115 0.34 13.31 13.41
CA ASN A 115 -0.88 12.82 12.77
C ASN A 115 -0.62 12.18 11.40
N LEU A 116 0.23 12.78 10.56
CA LEU A 116 0.59 12.22 9.25
C LEU A 116 1.30 10.89 9.35
N TYR A 117 2.37 10.85 10.15
CA TYR A 117 3.16 9.64 10.32
C TYR A 117 2.30 8.50 10.89
N GLY A 118 1.40 8.87 11.81
CA GLY A 118 0.34 8.03 12.30
C GLY A 118 -0.56 7.44 11.23
N ASN A 119 -1.22 8.30 10.44
CA ASN A 119 -2.12 7.87 9.37
C ASN A 119 -1.41 6.98 8.34
N ILE A 120 -0.17 7.32 7.99
CA ILE A 120 0.66 6.50 7.08
C ILE A 120 0.87 5.13 7.71
N ALA A 121 1.33 5.07 8.95
CA ALA A 121 1.62 3.82 9.63
C ALA A 121 0.36 2.95 9.79
N GLU A 122 -0.76 3.50 10.26
CA GLU A 122 -2.06 2.81 10.32
C GLU A 122 -2.51 2.28 8.96
N THR A 123 -2.24 3.03 7.88
CA THR A 123 -2.55 2.60 6.52
C THR A 123 -1.69 1.41 6.10
N ILE A 124 -0.42 1.39 6.47
CA ILE A 124 0.50 0.26 6.22
C ILE A 124 0.09 -0.98 7.02
N LEU A 125 -0.32 -0.81 8.28
CA LEU A 125 -0.89 -1.90 9.11
C LEU A 125 -2.16 -2.46 8.46
N SER A 126 -3.08 -1.56 8.13
CA SER A 126 -4.35 -1.93 7.52
C SER A 126 -4.16 -2.60 6.16
N PHE A 127 -3.11 -2.24 5.41
CA PHE A 127 -2.81 -2.89 4.13
C PHE A 127 -2.62 -4.40 4.29
N ILE A 128 -1.75 -4.82 5.20
CA ILE A 128 -1.40 -6.23 5.34
C ILE A 128 -2.61 -7.04 5.85
N ASP A 129 -3.38 -6.48 6.78
CA ASP A 129 -4.62 -7.07 7.28
C ASP A 129 -5.65 -7.29 6.16
N VAL A 130 -5.87 -6.26 5.33
CA VAL A 130 -6.81 -6.35 4.21
C VAL A 130 -6.32 -7.33 3.16
N LEU A 131 -5.01 -7.39 2.90
CA LEU A 131 -4.42 -8.40 2.01
C LEU A 131 -4.65 -9.81 2.54
N LEU A 132 -4.38 -10.07 3.81
CA LEU A 132 -4.60 -11.39 4.42
C LEU A 132 -6.08 -11.78 4.42
N LYS A 133 -6.99 -10.85 4.74
CA LYS A 133 -8.44 -11.05 4.62
C LYS A 133 -8.87 -11.35 3.18
N TYR A 134 -8.30 -10.64 2.21
CA TYR A 134 -8.54 -10.94 0.80
C TYR A 134 -8.05 -12.34 0.42
N ILE A 135 -6.90 -12.77 0.95
CA ILE A 135 -6.39 -14.12 0.70
C ILE A 135 -7.36 -15.18 1.24
N GLN A 136 -7.88 -14.95 2.45
CA GLN A 136 -8.78 -15.86 3.15
C GLN A 136 -10.18 -15.92 2.50
N ILE A 137 -10.81 -14.76 2.27
CA ILE A 137 -12.24 -14.66 1.91
C ILE A 137 -12.44 -14.46 0.40
N LYS A 138 -11.45 -13.88 -0.29
CA LYS A 138 -11.47 -13.58 -1.74
C LYS A 138 -12.59 -12.64 -2.16
N ASP A 139 -13.06 -11.81 -1.23
CA ASP A 139 -14.12 -10.85 -1.48
C ASP A 139 -13.60 -9.64 -2.27
N ILE A 140 -14.53 -8.90 -2.88
CA ILE A 140 -14.19 -7.77 -3.73
C ILE A 140 -13.89 -6.49 -2.93
N ASP A 141 -14.42 -6.35 -1.72
CA ASP A 141 -14.23 -5.15 -0.91
C ASP A 141 -12.80 -5.12 -0.37
N SER A 142 -12.31 -6.24 0.17
CA SER A 142 -10.91 -6.41 0.56
C SER A 142 -9.99 -6.18 -0.64
N TYR A 143 -10.32 -6.74 -1.81
CA TYR A 143 -9.54 -6.54 -3.04
C TYR A 143 -9.38 -5.06 -3.43
N LEU A 144 -10.48 -4.29 -3.42
CA LEU A 144 -10.44 -2.87 -3.80
C LEU A 144 -9.79 -2.02 -2.70
N ASN A 145 -10.01 -2.36 -1.44
CA ASN A 145 -9.41 -1.65 -0.31
C ASN A 145 -7.88 -1.70 -0.35
N ILE A 146 -7.26 -2.78 -0.86
CA ILE A 146 -5.80 -2.83 -1.03
C ILE A 146 -5.32 -1.67 -1.91
N PHE A 147 -5.98 -1.44 -3.06
CA PHE A 147 -5.64 -0.32 -3.96
C PHE A 147 -5.85 1.04 -3.30
N VAL A 148 -6.94 1.20 -2.53
CA VAL A 148 -7.18 2.42 -1.76
C VAL A 148 -6.02 2.70 -0.82
N LYS A 149 -5.51 1.68 -0.11
CA LYS A 149 -4.40 1.84 0.82
C LYS A 149 -3.09 2.24 0.13
N ILE A 150 -2.78 1.72 -1.07
CA ILE A 150 -1.60 2.15 -1.85
C ILE A 150 -1.68 3.66 -2.13
N ILE A 151 -2.80 4.09 -2.70
CA ILE A 151 -3.00 5.48 -3.11
C ILE A 151 -3.02 6.39 -1.90
N PHE A 152 -3.66 5.96 -0.81
CA PHE A 152 -3.84 6.75 0.39
C PHE A 152 -2.51 7.14 1.04
N VAL A 153 -1.52 6.23 1.11
CA VAL A 153 -0.19 6.56 1.66
C VAL A 153 0.45 7.73 0.90
N ILE A 154 0.44 7.68 -0.44
CA ILE A 154 1.02 8.76 -1.25
C ILE A 154 0.16 10.03 -1.18
N TYR A 155 -1.16 9.86 -1.18
CA TYR A 155 -2.12 10.96 -1.12
C TYR A 155 -1.98 11.77 0.17
N GLU A 156 -1.92 11.12 1.33
CA GLU A 156 -1.78 11.79 2.63
C GLU A 156 -0.47 12.60 2.70
N TYR A 157 0.64 11.99 2.28
CA TYR A 157 1.92 12.69 2.20
C TYR A 157 1.85 13.91 1.28
N LEU A 158 1.32 13.75 0.06
CA LEU A 158 1.25 14.84 -0.91
C LEU A 158 0.27 15.93 -0.51
N GLY A 159 -0.84 15.59 0.15
CA GLY A 159 -1.78 16.56 0.69
C GLY A 159 -1.08 17.51 1.66
N MET A 160 -0.32 16.97 2.61
CA MET A 160 0.43 17.78 3.56
C MET A 160 1.61 18.51 2.94
N TYR A 161 2.35 17.87 2.04
CA TYR A 161 3.44 18.51 1.30
C TYR A 161 2.94 19.73 0.52
N LEU A 162 1.82 19.63 -0.20
CA LEU A 162 1.24 20.73 -0.96
C LEU A 162 0.74 21.85 -0.04
N GLU A 163 0.08 21.49 1.06
CA GLU A 163 -0.38 22.48 2.03
C GLU A 163 0.79 23.25 2.68
N ASN A 164 1.95 22.60 2.89
CA ASN A 164 3.13 23.24 3.47
C ASN A 164 3.93 24.07 2.47
N THR A 165 4.02 23.62 1.22
CA THR A 165 4.84 24.26 0.19
C THR A 165 4.10 25.38 -0.56
N ASP A 166 2.77 25.28 -0.68
CA ASP A 166 1.94 26.29 -1.36
C ASP A 166 0.53 26.39 -0.73
N PRO A 167 0.42 26.91 0.52
CA PRO A 167 -0.84 26.94 1.27
C PRO A 167 -1.93 27.78 0.59
N GLU A 168 -1.55 28.89 -0.05
CA GLU A 168 -2.50 29.77 -0.73
C GLU A 168 -3.15 29.06 -1.93
N GLN A 169 -2.34 28.39 -2.76
CA GLN A 169 -2.89 27.62 -3.87
C GLN A 169 -3.66 26.38 -3.42
N PHE A 170 -3.29 25.77 -2.30
CA PHE A 170 -4.02 24.61 -1.78
C PHE A 170 -5.44 24.98 -1.35
N LEU A 171 -5.62 26.11 -0.66
CA LEU A 171 -6.92 26.59 -0.18
C LEU A 171 -7.88 27.04 -1.30
N GLU A 172 -7.34 27.50 -2.43
CA GLU A 172 -8.15 27.99 -3.57
C GLU A 172 -8.63 26.87 -4.50
N LYS A 173 -8.06 25.67 -4.40
CA LYS A 173 -8.37 24.55 -5.32
C LYS A 173 -9.55 23.73 -4.85
N THR A 174 -10.36 23.30 -5.80
CA THR A 174 -11.37 22.27 -5.60
C THR A 174 -10.71 20.92 -5.34
N ARG A 175 -11.45 20.00 -4.70
CA ARG A 175 -10.98 18.61 -4.50
C ARG A 175 -10.52 17.96 -5.80
N TYR A 176 -11.26 18.16 -6.88
CA TYR A 176 -10.93 17.63 -8.21
C TYR A 176 -9.58 18.17 -8.74
N GLU A 177 -9.29 19.45 -8.53
CA GLU A 177 -8.01 20.05 -8.94
C GLU A 177 -6.84 19.52 -8.11
N ILE A 178 -7.05 19.30 -6.80
CA ILE A 178 -6.07 18.67 -5.92
C ILE A 178 -5.80 17.23 -6.38
N ASP A 179 -6.84 16.44 -6.65
CA ASP A 179 -6.71 15.07 -7.14
C ASP A 179 -5.93 15.04 -8.46
N LEU A 180 -6.17 15.99 -9.38
CA LEU A 180 -5.41 16.11 -10.63
C LEU A 180 -3.94 16.47 -10.39
N ILE A 181 -3.63 17.36 -9.46
CA ILE A 181 -2.24 17.70 -9.12
C ILE A 181 -1.52 16.49 -8.55
N ILE A 182 -2.15 15.80 -7.60
CA ILE A 182 -1.62 14.60 -6.97
C ILE A 182 -1.41 13.50 -8.01
N LEU A 183 -2.39 13.25 -8.87
CA LEU A 183 -2.29 12.26 -9.94
C LEU A 183 -1.09 12.53 -10.85
N ASN A 184 -0.79 13.79 -11.16
CA ASN A 184 0.33 14.19 -12.00
C ASN A 184 1.67 14.33 -11.24
N HIS A 185 1.68 14.12 -9.92
CA HIS A 185 2.90 14.20 -9.13
C HIS A 185 3.86 13.05 -9.46
N VAL A 186 5.17 13.32 -9.40
CA VAL A 186 6.21 12.36 -9.79
C VAL A 186 6.14 11.05 -8.98
N LEU A 187 5.73 11.11 -7.71
CA LEU A 187 5.59 9.92 -6.86
C LEU A 187 4.45 9.01 -7.33
N ILE A 188 3.26 9.58 -7.56
CA ILE A 188 2.12 8.82 -8.10
C ILE A 188 2.45 8.26 -9.49
N GLN A 189 3.08 9.06 -10.35
CA GLN A 189 3.45 8.61 -11.70
C GLN A 189 4.49 7.48 -11.67
N LYS A 190 5.46 7.53 -10.76
CA LYS A 190 6.42 6.44 -10.56
C LYS A 190 5.73 5.17 -10.07
N GLU A 191 4.83 5.29 -9.10
CA GLU A 191 4.11 4.11 -8.59
C GLU A 191 3.21 3.52 -9.68
N LEU A 192 2.47 4.35 -10.40
CA LEU A 192 1.63 3.92 -11.52
C LEU A 192 2.47 3.17 -12.58
N GLN A 193 3.64 3.70 -12.95
CA GLN A 193 4.54 3.04 -13.90
C GLN A 193 5.03 1.69 -13.37
N LYS A 194 5.35 1.60 -12.07
CA LYS A 194 5.80 0.36 -11.45
C LYS A 194 4.68 -0.68 -11.38
N GLU A 195 3.48 -0.29 -10.97
CA GLU A 195 2.31 -1.17 -10.98
C GLU A 195 1.98 -1.66 -12.40
N LEU A 196 2.06 -0.80 -13.43
CA LEU A 196 1.89 -1.22 -14.82
C LEU A 196 2.97 -2.23 -15.25
N ALA A 197 4.23 -1.98 -14.89
CA ALA A 197 5.32 -2.90 -15.20
C ALA A 197 5.14 -4.26 -14.50
N ASP A 198 4.70 -4.25 -13.24
CA ASP A 198 4.41 -5.45 -12.45
C ASP A 198 3.25 -6.25 -13.07
N LEU A 199 2.19 -5.56 -13.49
CA LEU A 199 1.04 -6.14 -14.17
C LEU A 199 1.46 -6.81 -15.49
N GLU A 200 2.22 -6.11 -16.34
CA GLU A 200 2.68 -6.64 -17.62
C GLU A 200 3.67 -7.81 -17.45
N PHE A 201 4.56 -7.73 -16.46
CA PHE A 201 5.43 -8.84 -16.10
C PHE A 201 4.60 -10.09 -15.75
N LEU A 202 3.64 -9.95 -14.82
CA LEU A 202 2.81 -11.06 -14.38
C LEU A 202 1.92 -11.60 -15.52
N LYS A 203 1.44 -10.76 -16.45
CA LYS A 203 0.72 -11.21 -17.65
C LYS A 203 1.59 -12.06 -18.58
N SER A 204 2.88 -11.75 -18.67
CA SER A 204 3.84 -12.52 -19.48
C SER A 204 4.19 -13.88 -18.89
N VAL A 205 3.91 -14.09 -17.59
CA VAL A 205 4.17 -15.33 -16.87
C VAL A 205 2.93 -16.22 -16.88
N THR A 206 3.00 -17.34 -17.61
CA THR A 206 1.90 -18.32 -17.64
C THR A 206 1.72 -19.04 -16.31
N GLU A 207 2.82 -19.40 -15.64
CA GLU A 207 2.80 -20.13 -14.37
C GLU A 207 3.89 -19.58 -13.44
N ILE A 208 3.49 -19.28 -12.21
CA ILE A 208 4.41 -18.82 -11.17
C ILE A 208 5.25 -20.00 -10.70
N ASN A 209 6.55 -19.74 -10.47
CA ASN A 209 7.45 -20.68 -9.82
C ASN A 209 8.43 -19.90 -8.92
N PRO A 210 9.20 -20.59 -8.05
CA PRO A 210 10.10 -19.93 -7.11
C PRO A 210 11.12 -18.96 -7.75
N ILE A 211 11.61 -19.26 -8.95
CA ILE A 211 12.59 -18.39 -9.65
C ILE A 211 11.90 -17.09 -10.08
N ILE A 212 10.69 -17.19 -10.60
CA ILE A 212 9.89 -16.03 -11.01
C ILE A 212 9.53 -15.19 -9.79
N ILE A 213 9.08 -15.80 -8.69
CA ILE A 213 8.77 -15.08 -7.45
C ILE A 213 9.98 -14.34 -6.91
N SER A 214 11.13 -15.02 -6.83
CA SER A 214 12.37 -14.40 -6.36
C SER A 214 12.79 -13.22 -7.24
N THR A 215 12.70 -13.37 -8.56
CA THR A 215 13.01 -12.30 -9.53
C THR A 215 12.03 -11.13 -9.37
N PHE A 216 10.75 -11.44 -9.22
CA PHE A 216 9.69 -10.44 -9.10
C PHE A 216 9.83 -9.64 -7.81
N ARG A 217 10.01 -10.33 -6.68
CA ARG A 217 10.28 -9.72 -5.37
C ARG A 217 11.51 -8.81 -5.41
N ALA A 218 12.62 -9.28 -6.01
CA ALA A 218 13.84 -8.50 -6.13
C ALA A 218 13.64 -7.22 -6.96
N SER A 219 12.71 -7.21 -7.92
CA SER A 219 12.38 -6.01 -8.71
C SER A 219 11.61 -4.94 -7.92
N SER A 220 11.08 -5.31 -6.75
CA SER A 220 10.21 -4.47 -5.92
C SER A 220 10.91 -3.99 -4.66
N CYS A 221 11.99 -4.65 -4.28
CA CYS A 221 12.89 -4.23 -3.21
C CYS A 221 13.87 -3.19 -3.77
N THR A 222 13.72 -1.93 -3.34
CA THR A 222 14.71 -0.88 -3.59
C THR A 222 15.32 -0.51 -2.25
N ASP A 223 16.64 -0.71 -2.09
CA ASP A 223 17.44 -0.73 -0.85
C ASP A 223 17.39 0.53 0.07
N SER A 224 16.42 1.43 -0.07
CA SER A 224 16.20 2.62 0.79
C SER A 224 15.09 3.55 0.30
N VAL A 225 14.49 3.28 -0.87
CA VAL A 225 13.49 4.17 -1.48
C VAL A 225 12.13 3.50 -1.37
N GLY A 226 11.27 4.06 -0.52
CA GLY A 226 9.88 3.62 -0.42
C GLY A 226 9.02 4.27 -1.51
N ILE A 227 7.72 3.99 -1.46
CA ILE A 227 6.72 4.57 -2.36
C ILE A 227 6.69 6.11 -2.29
N LEU A 228 7.12 6.70 -1.17
CA LEU A 228 7.22 8.14 -0.97
C LEU A 228 8.56 8.75 -1.42
N GLY A 229 9.49 7.95 -1.96
CA GLY A 229 10.84 8.38 -2.29
C GLY A 229 11.83 8.13 -1.15
N SER A 230 12.83 9.01 -1.01
CA SER A 230 13.77 8.93 0.10
C SER A 230 13.11 9.38 1.39
N LEU A 231 13.27 8.60 2.46
CA LEU A 231 12.71 8.94 3.78
C LEU A 231 13.34 10.20 4.37
N GLU A 232 14.60 10.50 4.02
CA GLU A 232 15.27 11.74 4.40
C GLU A 232 14.58 12.95 3.75
N GLU A 233 14.20 12.83 2.48
CA GLU A 233 13.45 13.88 1.76
C GLU A 233 12.05 14.04 2.36
N VAL A 234 11.38 12.93 2.69
CA VAL A 234 10.06 12.95 3.34
C VAL A 234 10.13 13.71 4.66
N ARG A 235 11.10 13.39 5.54
CA ARG A 235 11.28 14.08 6.83
C ARG A 235 11.58 15.57 6.61
N ALA A 236 12.49 15.90 5.71
CA ALA A 236 12.88 17.28 5.42
C ALA A 236 11.75 18.14 4.82
N ASN A 237 10.77 17.51 4.16
CA ASN A 237 9.61 18.19 3.59
C ASN A 237 8.47 18.43 4.62
N LEU A 238 8.54 17.75 5.77
CA LEU A 238 7.51 17.80 6.81
C LEU A 238 7.96 18.60 8.04
N GLU A 239 9.26 18.66 8.34
CA GLU A 239 9.87 19.47 9.41
C GLU A 239 10.12 20.93 9.01
#